data_AF-A0A1J1HN81-F1
#
_entry.id   AF-A0A1J1HN81-F1
#
_cell.length_a   1.000
_cell.length_b   1.000
_cell.length_c   1.000
_cell.angle_alpha   90.00
_cell.angle_beta   90.00
_cell.angle_gamma   90.00
#
_symmetry.space_group_name_H-M   'P 1'
#
loop_
_entity.id
_entity.type
_entity.pdbx_description
1 polymer ?
#
loop_
_entity_poly.entity_id
_entity_poly.type
_entity_poly.pdbx_seq_one_letter_code
_entity_poly.pdbx_strand_id
1 'polypeptide(L)' 'MENCVIFLRSHLAKYLSVDQFGNVLCESEERDAGSRFQISISDDGKWALRNESRGYYLGGNPEKLTCTAKVPGTTEY' A
#
# COMPACT_ATOMS: atom_id res chain seq x y z
N MET A 1 -7.09 -19.41 -2.58
CA MET A 1 -5.91 -18.84 -1.91
C MET A 1 -6.41 -17.84 -0.90
N GLU A 2 -6.00 -17.99 0.35
CA GLU A 2 -6.33 -17.02 1.40
C GLU A 2 -5.60 -15.72 1.06
N ASN A 3 -6.35 -14.62 0.88
CA ASN A 3 -5.75 -13.30 0.65
C ASN A 3 -5.09 -12.88 1.97
N CYS A 4 -3.77 -13.02 2.05
CA CYS A 4 -3.02 -12.62 3.24
C CYS A 4 -2.94 -11.09 3.29
N VAL A 5 -3.80 -10.50 4.13
CA VAL A 5 -3.85 -9.05 4.34
C VAL A 5 -2.90 -8.65 5.44
N ILE A 6 -2.06 -7.67 5.15
CA ILE A 6 -1.13 -7.06 6.09
C ILE A 6 -1.49 -5.59 6.36
N PHE A 7 -0.95 -5.09 7.46
CA PHE A 7 -1.08 -3.71 7.90
C PHE A 7 0.31 -3.18 8.25
N LEU A 8 0.65 -1.99 7.76
CA LEU A 8 1.94 -1.36 7.99
C LEU A 8 1.78 -0.31 9.10
N ARG A 9 2.39 -0.53 10.25
CA ARG A 9 2.34 0.39 11.39
C ARG A 9 3.64 1.19 11.47
N SER A 10 3.52 2.51 11.52
CA SER A 10 4.64 3.43 11.76
C SER A 10 5.14 3.34 13.21
N HIS A 11 6.31 3.93 13.45
CA HIS A 11 6.87 4.07 14.79
C HIS A 11 6.00 4.93 15.73
N LEU A 12 5.11 5.77 15.18
CA LEU A 12 4.14 6.58 15.93
C LEU A 12 2.84 5.84 16.19
N ALA A 13 2.83 4.51 16.06
CA ALA A 13 1.65 3.67 16.28
C ALA A 13 0.48 3.87 15.28
N LYS A 14 0.68 4.66 14.22
CA LYS A 14 -0.31 4.93 13.17
C LYS A 14 -0.16 3.99 11.97
N TYR A 15 -1.25 3.60 11.33
CA TYR A 15 -1.27 2.72 10.16
C TYR A 15 -1.20 3.51 8.85
N LEU A 16 -0.41 3.00 7.92
CA LEU A 16 -0.41 3.45 6.53
C LEU A 16 -1.77 3.14 5.91
N SER A 17 -2.38 4.11 5.24
CA SER A 17 -3.67 3.96 4.58
C SER A 17 -3.73 4.73 3.26
N VAL A 18 -4.75 4.45 2.47
CA VAL A 18 -5.02 5.11 1.19
C VAL A 18 -6.43 5.64 1.19
N ASP A 19 -6.60 6.92 0.82
CA ASP A 19 -7.93 7.53 0.70
C ASP A 19 -8.63 7.16 -0.63
N GLN A 20 -9.83 7.71 -0.85
CA GLN A 20 -10.61 7.45 -2.06
C GLN A 20 -9.98 7.99 -3.35
N PHE A 21 -9.06 8.94 -3.25
CA PHE A 21 -8.37 9.59 -4.37
C PHE A 21 -6.99 8.97 -4.66
N GLY A 22 -6.58 7.99 -3.87
CA GLY A 22 -5.26 7.34 -4.02
C GLY A 22 -4.13 8.09 -3.32
N ASN A 23 -4.44 9.04 -2.43
CA ASN A 23 -3.44 9.68 -1.59
C ASN A 23 -3.07 8.75 -0.44
N VAL A 24 -1.79 8.74 -0.10
CA VAL A 24 -1.24 7.91 0.97
C VAL A 24 -1.21 8.72 2.26
N LEU A 25 -1.81 8.17 3.32
CA LEU A 25 -1.93 8.77 4.64
C LEU A 25 -1.28 7.85 5.69
N CYS A 26 -0.91 8.40 6.84
CA CYS A 26 -0.42 7.62 7.97
C CYS A 26 -0.81 8.27 9.31
N GLU A 27 -2.12 8.44 9.49
CA GLU A 27 -2.66 9.31 10.54
C GLU A 27 -3.47 8.57 11.61
N SER A 28 -4.09 7.44 11.24
CA SER A 28 -5.01 6.67 12.08
C SER A 28 -4.29 5.61 12.91
N GLU A 29 -4.69 5.43 14.17
CA GLU A 29 -4.24 4.32 15.02
C GLU A 29 -5.06 3.03 14.79
N GLU A 30 -6.14 3.11 14.01
CA GLU A 30 -7.05 2.00 13.72
C GLU A 30 -6.73 1.31 12.38
N ARG A 31 -7.05 0.02 12.29
CA ARG A 31 -6.96 -0.78 11.06
C ARG A 31 -8.24 -0.63 10.25
N ASP A 32 -8.28 0.36 9.36
CA ASP A 32 -9.43 0.61 8.47
C ASP A 32 -9.30 -0.06 7.09
N ALA A 33 -10.30 0.12 6.23
CA ALA A 33 -10.31 -0.42 4.87
C ALA A 33 -9.18 0.14 3.99
N GLY A 34 -8.76 1.39 4.18
CA GLY A 34 -7.66 2.02 3.47
C GLY A 34 -6.29 1.47 3.88
N SER A 35 -6.18 0.86 5.06
CA SER A 35 -4.94 0.31 5.61
C SER A 35 -4.64 -1.15 5.25
N ARG A 36 -5.49 -1.77 4.44
CA ARG A 36 -5.39 -3.19 4.06
C ARG A 36 -4.51 -3.36 2.81
N PHE A 37 -3.37 -4.03 2.96
CA PHE A 37 -2.46 -4.30 1.85
C PHE A 37 -2.21 -5.79 1.63
N GLN A 38 -1.85 -6.15 0.40
CA GLN A 38 -1.38 -7.46 -0.01
C GLN A 38 0.03 -7.33 -0.57
N ILE A 39 0.90 -8.30 -0.29
CA ILE A 39 2.26 -8.33 -0.84
C ILE A 39 2.26 -9.19 -2.12
N SER A 40 2.85 -8.66 -3.18
CA SER A 40 3.26 -9.41 -4.37
C SER A 40 4.77 -9.40 -4.47
N ILE A 41 5.38 -10.54 -4.82
CA ILE A 41 6.83 -10.67 -4.97
C ILE A 41 7.11 -10.84 -6.47
N SER A 42 8.06 -10.07 -7.01
CA SER A 42 8.54 -10.22 -8.39
C SER A 42 9.63 -11.29 -8.50
N ASP A 43 9.91 -11.71 -9.73
CA ASP A 43 10.95 -12.72 -10.01
C ASP A 43 12.37 -12.25 -9.60
N ASP A 44 12.61 -10.93 -9.55
CA ASP A 44 13.85 -10.32 -9.07
C ASP A 44 13.87 -10.07 -7.55
N GLY A 45 12.86 -10.55 -6.83
CA GLY A 45 12.79 -10.51 -5.36
C GLY A 45 12.30 -9.19 -4.77
N LYS A 46 11.91 -8.22 -5.61
CA LYS A 46 11.28 -6.96 -5.19
C LYS A 46 9.82 -7.16 -4.81
N TRP A 47 9.29 -6.24 -4.01
CA TRP A 47 7.98 -6.40 -3.38
C TRP A 47 7.07 -5.25 -3.78
N ALA A 48 5.87 -5.59 -4.23
CA ALA A 48 4.83 -4.63 -4.51
C ALA A 48 3.70 -4.75 -3.49
N LEU A 49 3.23 -3.60 -3.00
CA LEU A 49 2.16 -3.50 -2.02
C LEU A 49 0.87 -3.06 -2.71
N ARG A 50 -0.13 -3.94 -2.77
CA ARG A 50 -1.43 -3.63 -3.34
C ARG A 50 -2.44 -3.33 -2.25
N ASN A 51 -3.11 -2.18 -2.33
CA ASN A 51 -4.23 -1.89 -1.46
C ASN A 51 -5.43 -2.78 -1.83
N GLU A 52 -5.98 -3.53 -0.88
CA GLU A 52 -7.07 -4.49 -1.13
C GLU A 52 -8.37 -3.78 -1.55
N SER A 53 -8.73 -2.70 -0.85
CA SER A 53 -10.00 -1.98 -1.05
C SER A 53 -10.01 -1.15 -2.34
N ARG A 54 -8.84 -0.72 -2.81
CA ARG A 54 -8.68 0.08 -4.04
C ARG A 54 -8.23 -0.75 -5.24
N GLY A 55 -7.53 -1.85 -5.01
CA GLY A 55 -6.99 -2.70 -6.04
C GLY A 55 -5.79 -2.10 -6.78
N TYR A 56 -5.20 -1.03 -6.26
CA TYR A 56 -4.04 -0.33 -6.82
C TYR A 56 -2.78 -0.58 -6.00
N TYR A 57 -1.62 -0.38 -6.63
CA TYR A 57 -0.31 -0.57 -6.04
C TYR A 57 0.24 0.75 -5.49
N LEU A 58 0.84 0.66 -4.30
CA LEU A 58 1.56 1.74 -3.65
C LEU A 58 2.89 1.97 -4.35
N GLY A 59 3.17 3.21 -4.69
CA GLY A 59 4.44 3.63 -5.26
C GLY A 59 4.55 5.15 -5.28
N GLY A 60 5.50 5.67 -6.05
CA GLY A 60 5.67 7.10 -6.23
C GLY A 60 7.12 7.51 -6.30
N ASN A 61 7.42 8.70 -5.79
CA ASN A 61 8.75 9.28 -5.78
C ASN A 61 9.09 9.80 -4.37
N PRO A 62 10.33 10.26 -4.13
CA PRO A 62 10.75 10.71 -2.80
C PRO A 62 9.92 11.85 -2.19
N GLU A 63 9.24 12.65 -3.01
CA GLU A 63 8.44 13.79 -2.54
C GLU A 63 6.96 13.42 -2.34
N LYS A 64 6.46 12.43 -3.09
CA LYS A 64 5.04 12.05 -3.07
C LYS A 64 4.83 10.56 -3.30
N LEU A 65 4.20 9.94 -2.31
CA LEU A 65 3.65 8.58 -2.43
C LEU A 65 2.19 8.63 -2.92
N THR A 66 1.83 7.68 -3.77
CA THR A 66 0.48 7.53 -4.34
C THR A 66 0.13 6.05 -4.47
N CYS A 67 -1.17 5.76 -4.60
CA CYS A 67 -1.66 4.39 -4.78
C CYS A 67 -2.73 4.35 -5.88
N THR A 68 -2.29 4.49 -7.13
CA THR A 68 -3.16 4.61 -8.31
C THR A 68 -2.78 3.65 -9.44
N ALA A 69 -1.64 2.96 -9.34
CA ALA A 69 -1.16 2.03 -10.36
C ALA A 69 -1.97 0.73 -10.37
N LYS A 70 -2.48 0.30 -11.53
CA LYS A 70 -3.21 -0.98 -11.68
C LYS A 70 -2.31 -2.21 -11.72
N VAL A 71 -1.07 -2.00 -12.18
CA VAL A 71 -0.03 -3.02 -12.33
C VAL A 71 1.26 -2.39 -11.80
N PRO A 72 2.05 -3.10 -11.00
CA PRO A 72 3.29 -2.55 -10.44
C PRO A 72 4.33 -2.35 -11.53
N GLY A 73 4.92 -1.14 -11.58
CA GLY A 73 6.07 -0.81 -12.39
C GLY A 73 7.31 -0.53 -11.54
N THR A 74 8.29 0.14 -12.12
CA THR A 74 9.56 0.47 -11.42
C THR A 74 9.36 1.21 -10.10
N THR A 75 8.30 2.00 -9.96
CA THR A 75 8.03 2.81 -8.76
C THR A 75 7.19 2.10 -7.70
N GLU A 76 6.66 0.91 -8.00
CA GLU A 76 5.82 0.11 -7.10
C GLU A 76 6.50 -1.21 -6.67
N TYR A 77 7.72 -1.47 -7.14
CA TYR A 77 8.56 -2.62 -6.78
C TYR A 77 9.75 -2.18 -5.92
#